data_AF-A0A7W0XY82-F1
#
_entry.id   AF-A0A7W0XY82-F1
#
_cell.length_a   1.000
_cell.length_b   1.000
_cell.length_c   1.000
_cell.angle_alpha   90.00
_cell.angle_beta   90.00
_cell.angle_gamma   90.00
#
_symmetry.space_group_name_H-M   'P 1'
#
loop_
_entity.id
_entity.type
_entity.pdbx_description
1 polymer ?
#
loop_
_entity_poly.entity_id
_entity_poly.type
_entity_poly.pdbx_seq_one_letter_code
_entity_poly.pdbx_strand_id
1 'polypeptide(L)'
;RAVTIGRGGRSVLGPVSADWAGRVLADLVDLYQTGLREPIPFSPKTAAEYARIRFEEKSISHFRDKLNTLWNEERDLAHEKFFGPGVTAEDMMRLPSVPAEERGSLAEASRFGTLARRVFHPLLLCEDLE
;
A
#
# COMPACT_ATOMS: atom_id res chain seq x y z
N ARG A 1 14.01 7.19 -16.39
CA ARG A 1 12.95 6.22 -16.73
C ARG A 1 13.36 4.88 -16.15
N ALA A 2 12.48 4.23 -15.40
CA ALA A 2 12.66 2.87 -14.93
C ALA A 2 11.67 1.95 -15.65
N VAL A 3 12.07 0.71 -15.93
CA VAL A 3 11.24 -0.26 -16.65
C VAL A 3 11.34 -1.59 -15.93
N THR A 4 10.18 -2.18 -15.60
CA THR A 4 10.06 -3.49 -14.98
C THR A 4 9.26 -4.40 -15.90
N ILE A 5 9.79 -5.58 -16.23
CA ILE A 5 9.13 -6.55 -17.10
C ILE A 5 8.76 -7.76 -16.25
N GLY A 6 7.48 -8.13 -16.28
CA GLY A 6 6.95 -9.30 -15.58
C GLY A 6 6.16 -10.21 -16.51
N ARG A 7 5.63 -11.30 -15.97
CA ARG A 7 4.84 -12.29 -16.73
C ARG A 7 3.59 -11.67 -17.39
N GLY A 8 3.04 -10.59 -16.83
CA GLY A 8 1.79 -9.96 -17.26
C GLY A 8 1.93 -8.71 -18.10
N GLY A 9 3.15 -8.28 -18.44
CA GLY A 9 3.39 -7.05 -19.19
C GLY A 9 4.61 -6.27 -18.69
N ARG A 10 4.64 -4.99 -19.06
CA ARG A 10 5.71 -4.05 -18.79
C ARG A 10 5.16 -2.87 -17.99
N SER A 11 5.75 -2.64 -16.82
CA SER A 11 5.56 -1.40 -16.07
C SER A 11 6.65 -0.41 -16.49
N VAL A 12 6.22 0.79 -16.87
CA VAL A 12 7.10 1.89 -17.22
C VAL A 12 6.87 3.02 -16.23
N LEU A 13 7.94 3.42 -15.53
CA LEU A 13 7.96 4.64 -14.75
C LEU A 13 8.73 5.72 -15.49
N GLY A 14 8.03 6.79 -15.87
CA GLY A 14 8.59 7.94 -16.58
C GLY A 14 9.66 8.70 -15.77
N PRO A 15 10.40 9.62 -16.41
CA PRO A 15 11.14 10.62 -15.64
C PRO A 15 10.14 11.46 -14.83
N VAL A 16 10.35 11.53 -13.53
CA VAL A 16 9.58 12.41 -12.62
C VAL A 16 10.40 13.66 -12.29
N SER A 17 9.75 14.75 -11.93
CA SER A 17 10.47 15.97 -11.55
C SER A 17 11.23 15.78 -10.23
N ALA A 18 12.32 16.52 -10.05
CA ALA A 18 13.11 16.45 -8.82
C ALA A 18 12.29 16.84 -7.57
N ASP A 19 11.42 17.85 -7.67
CA ASP A 19 10.51 18.25 -6.59
C ASP A 19 9.54 17.12 -6.21
N TRP A 20 8.93 16.47 -7.21
CA TRP A 20 8.03 15.34 -6.98
C TRP A 20 8.76 14.15 -6.35
N ALA A 21 9.92 13.78 -6.88
CA ALA A 21 10.73 12.69 -6.35
C ALA A 21 11.15 12.95 -4.89
N GLY A 22 11.53 14.19 -4.57
CA GLY A 22 11.88 14.60 -3.21
C GLY A 22 10.72 14.45 -2.23
N ARG A 23 9.49 14.84 -2.63
CA ARG A 23 8.29 14.68 -1.79
C ARG A 23 7.96 13.22 -1.51
N VAL A 24 7.96 12.38 -2.56
CA VAL A 24 7.67 10.95 -2.41
C VAL A 24 8.73 10.26 -1.54
N LEU A 25 10.01 10.57 -1.74
CA LEU A 25 11.09 10.02 -0.91
C LEU A 25 10.96 10.46 0.55
N ALA A 26 10.65 11.74 0.80
CA ALA A 26 10.42 12.23 2.17
C ALA A 26 9.26 11.50 2.85
N ASP A 27 8.16 11.24 2.13
CA ASP A 27 7.02 10.49 2.66
C ASP A 27 7.37 9.01 2.95
N LEU A 28 8.21 8.38 2.13
CA LEU A 28 8.70 7.02 2.39
C LEU A 28 9.63 6.96 3.61
N VAL A 29 10.48 7.98 3.80
CA VAL A 29 11.36 8.09 4.98
C VAL A 29 10.54 8.30 6.26
N ASP A 30 9.50 9.14 6.24
CA ASP A 30 8.59 9.31 7.37
C ASP A 30 7.86 7.98 7.71
N LEU A 31 7.43 7.24 6.69
CA LEU A 31 6.82 5.92 6.89
C LEU A 31 7.81 4.92 7.51
N TYR A 32 9.06 4.92 7.05
CA TYR A 32 10.13 4.11 7.64
C TYR A 32 10.34 4.45 9.12
N GLN A 33 10.39 5.74 9.48
CA GLN A 33 10.51 6.17 10.88
C GLN A 33 9.32 5.75 11.74
N THR A 34 8.12 5.70 11.18
CA THR A 34 6.94 5.12 11.86
C THR A 34 7.08 3.62 12.06
N GLY A 35 7.49 2.88 11.03
CA GLY A 35 7.72 1.43 11.12
C GLY A 35 8.85 1.01 12.07
N LEU A 36 9.78 1.93 12.39
CA LEU A 36 10.78 1.71 13.43
C LEU A 36 10.26 1.89 14.86
N ARG A 37 9.12 2.58 15.05
CA ARG A 37 8.53 2.85 16.37
C ARG A 37 7.49 1.81 16.75
N GLU A 38 6.73 1.33 15.78
CA GLU A 38 5.67 0.34 15.96
C GLU A 38 5.44 -0.47 14.68
N PRO A 39 4.89 -1.69 14.77
CA PRO A 39 4.57 -2.49 13.59
C PRO A 39 3.46 -1.81 12.76
N ILE A 40 3.75 -1.54 11.48
CA ILE A 40 2.77 -1.00 10.54
C ILE A 40 1.92 -2.13 9.93
N PRO A 41 0.57 -1.99 9.86
CA PRO A 41 -0.27 -2.99 9.21
C PRO A 41 -0.13 -2.86 7.70
N PHE A 42 0.86 -3.54 7.12
CA PHE A 42 1.22 -3.39 5.72
C PHE A 42 1.72 -4.71 5.11
N SER A 43 1.22 -5.05 3.93
CA SER A 43 1.63 -6.21 3.13
C SER A 43 1.77 -5.72 1.69
N PRO A 44 2.97 -5.76 1.06
CA PRO A 44 3.23 -5.05 -0.18
C PRO A 44 2.26 -5.36 -1.33
N LYS A 45 2.00 -6.64 -1.65
CA LYS A 45 1.06 -7.02 -2.71
C LYS A 45 -0.38 -6.65 -2.35
N THR A 46 -0.81 -6.94 -1.12
CA THR A 46 -2.18 -6.64 -0.69
C THR A 46 -2.45 -5.13 -0.69
N ALA A 47 -1.48 -4.34 -0.25
CA ALA A 47 -1.54 -2.89 -0.23
C ALA A 47 -1.49 -2.30 -1.64
N ALA A 48 -0.65 -2.83 -2.53
CA ALA A 48 -0.63 -2.41 -3.94
C ALA A 48 -1.99 -2.64 -4.61
N GLU A 49 -2.58 -3.83 -4.40
CA GLU A 49 -3.89 -4.16 -4.94
C GLU A 49 -5.00 -3.30 -4.33
N TYR A 50 -4.97 -3.04 -3.01
CA TYR A 50 -5.91 -2.12 -2.35
C TYR A 50 -5.84 -0.73 -2.97
N ALA A 51 -4.62 -0.18 -3.12
CA ALA A 51 -4.41 1.13 -3.70
C ALA A 51 -4.89 1.19 -5.15
N ARG A 52 -4.63 0.15 -5.96
CA ARG A 52 -5.12 0.02 -7.34
C ARG A 52 -6.65 0.01 -7.41
N ILE A 53 -7.31 -0.78 -6.56
CA ILE A 53 -8.79 -0.83 -6.51
C ILE A 53 -9.36 0.56 -6.20
N ARG A 54 -8.77 1.28 -5.23
CA ARG A 54 -9.19 2.64 -4.88
C ARG A 54 -8.87 3.67 -5.96
N PHE A 55 -7.74 3.52 -6.64
CA PHE A 55 -7.36 4.37 -7.77
C PHE A 55 -8.34 4.23 -8.94
N GLU A 56 -8.87 3.04 -9.16
CA GLU A 56 -9.93 2.75 -10.13
C GLU A 56 -11.34 3.09 -9.61
N GLU A 57 -11.44 3.76 -8.45
CA GLU A 57 -12.70 4.15 -7.79
C GLU A 57 -13.65 2.98 -7.51
N LYS A 58 -13.11 1.78 -7.33
CA LYS A 58 -13.89 0.56 -7.05
C LYS A 58 -14.06 0.34 -5.55
N SER A 59 -15.14 -0.35 -5.19
CA SER A 59 -15.39 -0.76 -3.81
C SER A 59 -14.47 -1.91 -3.40
N ILE A 60 -13.77 -1.75 -2.28
CA ILE A 60 -12.93 -2.80 -1.65
C ILE A 60 -13.75 -4.06 -1.34
N SER A 61 -15.04 -3.90 -0.98
CA SER A 61 -15.90 -5.03 -0.61
C SER A 61 -16.02 -6.08 -1.71
N HIS A 62 -15.96 -5.68 -2.99
CA HIS A 62 -16.06 -6.59 -4.14
C HIS A 62 -14.78 -7.41 -4.37
N PHE A 63 -13.67 -7.06 -3.71
CA PHE A 63 -12.36 -7.67 -3.90
C PHE A 63 -11.84 -8.36 -2.62
N ARG A 64 -12.71 -8.59 -1.63
CA ARG A 64 -12.36 -9.18 -0.34
C ARG A 64 -11.57 -10.49 -0.47
N ASP A 65 -12.05 -11.42 -1.29
CA ASP A 65 -11.43 -12.73 -1.46
C ASP A 65 -10.05 -12.63 -2.12
N LYS A 66 -9.90 -11.72 -3.09
CA LYS A 66 -8.61 -11.45 -3.74
C LYS A 66 -7.61 -10.87 -2.74
N LEU A 67 -8.02 -9.89 -1.94
CA LEU A 67 -7.17 -9.27 -0.93
C LEU A 67 -6.77 -10.28 0.16
N ASN A 68 -7.68 -11.14 0.60
CA ASN A 68 -7.37 -12.23 1.52
C ASN A 68 -6.38 -13.25 0.92
N THR A 69 -6.52 -13.57 -0.36
CA THR A 69 -5.58 -14.46 -1.06
C THR A 69 -4.17 -13.87 -1.07
N LEU A 70 -4.03 -12.61 -1.49
CA LEU A 70 -2.74 -11.91 -1.51
C LEU A 70 -2.13 -11.78 -0.11
N TRP A 71 -2.95 -11.49 0.90
CA TRP A 71 -2.50 -11.43 2.29
C TRP A 71 -1.93 -12.75 2.75
N ASN A 72 -2.61 -13.87 2.46
CA ASN A 72 -2.13 -15.19 2.85
C ASN A 72 -0.85 -15.62 2.10
N GLU A 73 -0.58 -15.07 0.92
CA GLU A 73 0.69 -15.30 0.22
C GLU A 73 1.88 -14.57 0.88
N GLU A 74 1.65 -13.43 1.54
CA GLU A 74 2.71 -12.60 2.14
C GLU A 74 2.80 -12.70 3.66
N ARG A 75 1.73 -13.14 4.32
CA ARG A 75 1.70 -13.29 5.78
C ARG A 75 2.74 -14.31 6.21
N ASP A 76 3.59 -13.89 7.12
CA ASP A 76 4.64 -14.71 7.72
C ASP A 76 4.53 -14.73 9.25
N LEU A 77 5.49 -15.41 9.88
CA LEU A 77 5.56 -15.50 11.35
C LEU A 77 5.82 -14.15 12.02
N ALA A 78 6.41 -13.17 11.33
CA ALA A 78 6.60 -11.84 11.89
C ALA A 78 5.26 -11.11 12.02
N HIS A 79 4.41 -11.20 10.99
CA HIS A 79 3.05 -10.65 11.05
C HIS A 79 2.25 -11.24 12.22
N GLU A 80 2.27 -12.57 12.38
CA GLU A 80 1.53 -13.23 13.46
C GLU A 80 2.08 -12.87 14.85
N LYS A 81 3.38 -12.64 15.00
CA LYS A 81 3.98 -12.19 16.25
C LYS A 81 3.52 -10.80 16.68
N PHE A 82 3.35 -9.87 15.74
CA PHE A 82 2.96 -8.50 16.04
C PHE A 82 1.44 -8.30 16.12
N PHE A 83 0.69 -8.97 15.24
CA PHE A 83 -0.75 -8.74 15.10
C PHE A 83 -1.62 -9.89 15.62
N GLY A 84 -1.00 -10.99 16.05
CA GLY A 84 -1.66 -12.14 16.64
C GLY A 84 -1.72 -13.36 15.70
N PRO A 85 -1.86 -14.57 16.26
CA PRO A 85 -1.93 -15.80 15.48
C PRO A 85 -3.12 -15.80 14.51
N GLY A 86 -2.87 -16.20 13.26
CA GLY A 86 -3.93 -16.32 12.27
C GLY A 86 -4.50 -14.99 11.76
N VAL A 87 -3.83 -13.86 12.01
CA VAL A 87 -4.26 -12.52 11.55
C VAL A 87 -4.64 -12.53 10.06
N THR A 88 -5.77 -11.90 9.75
CA THR A 88 -6.34 -11.82 8.39
C THR A 88 -6.21 -10.42 7.80
N ALA A 89 -6.40 -10.29 6.47
CA ALA A 89 -6.44 -8.97 5.83
C ALA A 89 -7.58 -8.10 6.38
N GLU A 90 -8.70 -8.72 6.72
CA GLU A 90 -9.85 -8.02 7.29
C GLU A 90 -9.53 -7.45 8.68
N ASP A 91 -8.76 -8.16 9.51
CA ASP A 91 -8.31 -7.63 10.80
C ASP A 91 -7.45 -6.37 10.63
N MET A 92 -6.56 -6.36 9.64
CA MET A 92 -5.77 -5.17 9.32
C MET A 92 -6.63 -4.00 8.81
N MET A 93 -7.67 -4.30 8.05
CA MET A 93 -8.62 -3.30 7.56
C MET A 93 -9.63 -2.82 8.62
N ARG A 94 -9.65 -3.44 9.82
CA ARG A 94 -10.42 -2.94 10.98
C ARG A 94 -9.62 -1.99 11.85
N LEU A 95 -8.29 -1.95 11.73
CA LEU A 95 -7.46 -1.01 12.47
C LEU A 95 -7.80 0.41 12.01
N PRO A 96 -8.23 1.31 12.90
CA PRO A 96 -8.69 2.65 12.51
C PRO A 96 -7.54 3.48 11.94
N SER A 97 -7.85 4.36 10.98
CA SER A 97 -6.86 5.31 10.45
C SER A 97 -6.27 6.20 11.55
N VAL A 98 -5.02 6.61 11.34
CA VAL A 98 -4.28 7.50 12.24
C VAL A 98 -4.12 8.85 11.54
N PRO A 99 -4.70 9.95 12.06
CA PRO A 99 -4.69 11.25 11.38
C PRO A 99 -3.29 11.77 11.01
N ALA A 100 -2.27 11.47 11.82
CA ALA A 100 -0.89 11.86 11.55
C ALA A 100 -0.25 11.14 10.34
N GLU A 101 -0.81 9.99 9.94
CA GLU A 101 -0.31 9.18 8.82
C GLU A 101 -1.00 9.50 7.50
N GLU A 102 -2.10 10.26 7.55
CA GLU A 102 -2.89 10.64 6.39
C GLU A 102 -2.17 11.67 5.51
N ARG A 103 -2.47 11.66 4.21
CA ARG A 103 -1.89 12.57 3.21
C ARG A 103 -2.97 13.03 2.25
N GLY A 104 -3.31 14.33 2.30
CA GLY A 104 -4.29 14.93 1.40
C GLY A 104 -5.61 14.15 1.36
N SER A 105 -6.06 13.80 0.15
CA SER A 105 -7.29 13.02 -0.09
C SER A 105 -7.09 11.50 -0.06
N LEU A 106 -5.94 11.01 0.42
CA LEU A 106 -5.61 9.58 0.47
C LEU A 106 -6.07 8.88 1.75
N ALA A 107 -6.68 9.60 2.69
CA ALA A 107 -7.22 9.02 3.91
C ALA A 107 -8.28 7.95 3.59
N GLU A 108 -8.23 6.86 4.33
CA GLU A 108 -9.19 5.75 4.28
C GLU A 108 -9.74 5.49 5.69
N ALA A 109 -10.78 4.67 5.81
CA ALA A 109 -11.32 4.31 7.12
C ALA A 109 -10.32 3.52 7.98
N SER A 110 -9.42 2.77 7.35
CA SER A 110 -8.44 1.91 8.01
C SER A 110 -7.02 2.41 7.87
N ARG A 111 -6.17 2.15 8.89
CA ARG A 111 -4.73 2.42 8.84
C ARG A 111 -4.09 1.72 7.65
N PHE A 112 -4.44 0.45 7.42
CA PHE A 112 -3.98 -0.33 6.27
C PHE A 112 -4.26 0.39 4.95
N GLY A 113 -5.51 0.84 4.74
CA GLY A 113 -5.91 1.53 3.51
C GLY A 113 -5.20 2.86 3.32
N THR A 114 -5.08 3.65 4.39
CA THR A 114 -4.37 4.94 4.38
C THR A 114 -2.92 4.74 3.98
N LEU A 115 -2.22 3.79 4.60
CA LEU A 115 -0.81 3.48 4.28
C LEU A 115 -0.66 2.91 2.86
N ALA A 116 -1.57 2.03 2.43
CA ALA A 116 -1.58 1.47 1.08
C ALA A 116 -1.66 2.57 0.02
N ARG A 117 -2.61 3.50 0.15
CA ARG A 117 -2.75 4.63 -0.78
C ARG A 117 -1.56 5.57 -0.67
N ARG A 118 -1.08 5.88 0.53
CA ARG A 118 0.10 6.72 0.73
C ARG A 118 1.34 6.22 -0.03
N VAL A 119 1.59 4.91 -0.04
CA VAL A 119 2.76 4.32 -0.72
C VAL A 119 2.55 4.21 -2.22
N PHE A 120 1.42 3.67 -2.66
CA PHE A 120 1.26 3.26 -4.06
C PHE A 120 0.54 4.28 -4.94
N HIS A 121 -0.23 5.21 -4.38
CA HIS A 121 -0.91 6.22 -5.21
C HIS A 121 0.06 7.10 -6.00
N PRO A 122 1.20 7.58 -5.44
CA PRO A 122 2.18 8.32 -6.24
C PRO A 122 2.74 7.50 -7.40
N LEU A 123 2.98 6.19 -7.20
CA LEU A 123 3.43 5.30 -8.27
C LEU A 123 2.38 5.21 -9.39
N LEU A 124 1.12 4.94 -9.04
CA LEU A 124 0.01 4.78 -9.99
C LEU A 124 -0.27 6.05 -10.82
N LEU A 125 0.08 7.24 -10.32
CA LEU A 125 -0.04 8.50 -11.07
C LEU A 125 1.00 8.65 -12.19
N CYS A 126 2.12 7.92 -12.11
CA CYS A 126 3.27 8.09 -13.00
C CYS A 126 3.66 6.80 -13.74
N GLU A 127 2.97 5.70 -13.46
CA GLU A 127 3.19 4.40 -14.06
C GLU A 127 2.29 4.21 -15.28
N ASP A 128 2.90 3.78 -16.39
CA ASP A 128 2.20 3.26 -17.55
C ASP A 128 2.34 1.74 -17.57
N LEU A 129 1.21 1.04 -17.66
CA LEU A 129 1.16 -0.42 -17.87
C LEU A 129 0.99 -0.72 -19.36
N GLU A 130 1.92 -1.49 -19.92
CA GLU A 130 1.97 -1.90 -21.32
C GLU A 130 2.01 -3.42 -21.52
#